data_AF-A0A432FCE3-F1
#
_entry.id   AF-A0A432FCE3-F1
#
_cell.length_a   1.000
_cell.length_b   1.000
_cell.length_c   1.000
_cell.angle_alpha   90.00
_cell.angle_beta   90.00
_cell.angle_gamma   90.00
#
_symmetry.space_group_name_H-M   'P 1'
#
loop_
_entity.id
_entity.type
_entity.pdbx_description
1 polymer ?
#
loop_
_entity_poly.entity_id
_entity_poly.type
_entity_poly.pdbx_seq_one_letter_code
_entity_poly.pdbx_strand_id
1 'polypeptide(L)'
;MFYTIGTGIGGGIVMNGQLIYGVRGMAGEFGHCGDFQTKYKCICGQKACIEPLSSAVGITKLLKENGFDITVKEAGVMLNEGNKEIEKIFRTALKPLAVHMAIMEMALNPESIIIGGGPSAIGEPLRKIIEDLVNENCLDFIAEATKIKLAETKNDAGIYGAAF
;
A
#
# COMPACT_ATOMS: atom_id res chain seq x y z
N MET A 1 9.48 -2.30 7.53
CA MET A 1 8.76 -1.08 7.11
C MET A 1 7.27 -1.26 7.31
N PHE A 2 6.54 -0.18 7.58
CA PHE A 2 5.09 -0.18 7.72
C PHE A 2 4.46 0.72 6.65
N TYR A 3 3.40 0.26 6.01
CA TYR A 3 2.57 1.03 5.08
C TYR A 3 1.14 1.03 5.60
N THR A 4 0.55 2.22 5.71
CA THR A 4 -0.88 2.36 6.01
C THR A 4 -1.62 2.70 4.72
N ILE A 5 -2.62 1.87 4.41
CA ILE A 5 -3.55 2.12 3.32
C ILE A 5 -4.88 2.53 3.96
N GLY A 6 -5.30 3.76 3.74
CA GLY A 6 -6.53 4.29 4.35
C GLY A 6 -7.20 5.26 3.40
N THR A 7 -7.71 6.37 3.94
CA THR A 7 -8.14 7.50 3.11
C THR A 7 -6.98 8.04 2.26
N GLY A 8 -5.76 7.98 2.81
CA GLY A 8 -4.49 8.26 2.13
C GLY A 8 -3.52 7.09 2.14
N ILE A 9 -2.25 7.37 1.83
CA ILE A 9 -1.13 6.43 1.91
C ILE A 9 -0.02 7.07 2.74
N GLY A 10 0.40 6.37 3.79
CA GLY A 10 1.57 6.76 4.59
C GLY A 10 2.35 5.55 5.04
N GLY A 11 3.32 5.77 5.91
CA GLY A 11 4.10 4.68 6.45
C GLY A 11 5.16 5.11 7.45
N GLY A 12 5.98 4.14 7.84
CA GLY A 12 7.06 4.32 8.78
C GLY A 12 8.20 3.36 8.50
N ILE A 13 9.42 3.79 8.82
CA ILE A 13 10.63 3.00 8.63
C ILE A 13 11.23 2.74 10.01
N VAL A 14 11.38 1.47 10.36
CA VAL A 14 12.14 1.06 11.54
C VAL A 14 13.43 0.43 11.05
N MET A 15 14.56 0.95 11.50
CA MET A 15 15.90 0.47 11.17
C MET A 15 16.70 0.34 12.46
N ASN A 16 17.38 -0.80 12.67
CA ASN A 16 18.12 -1.09 13.90
C ASN A 16 17.29 -0.89 15.19
N GLY A 17 16.00 -1.26 15.15
CA GLY A 17 15.07 -1.10 16.27
C GLY A 17 14.64 0.34 16.55
N GLN A 18 15.01 1.31 15.71
CA GLN A 18 14.68 2.72 15.88
C GLN A 18 13.75 3.21 14.76
N LEU A 19 12.75 4.01 15.14
CA LEU A 19 11.89 4.69 14.19
C LEU A 19 12.68 5.82 13.50
N ILE A 20 12.63 5.84 12.18
CA ILE A 20 13.24 6.89 11.37
C ILE A 20 12.20 7.97 11.14
N TYR A 21 12.46 9.16 11.70
CA TYR A 21 11.61 10.33 11.57
C TYR A 21 12.02 11.23 10.38
N GLY A 22 13.31 11.24 10.04
CA GLY A 22 13.88 12.24 9.14
C GLY A 22 13.96 13.63 9.79
N VAL A 23 14.63 14.58 9.13
CA VAL A 23 14.94 15.91 9.69
C VAL A 23 13.70 16.77 10.03
N ARG A 24 12.54 16.45 9.46
CA ARG A 24 11.27 17.14 9.69
C ARG A 24 10.15 16.23 10.22
N GLY A 25 10.47 15.00 10.63
CA GLY A 25 9.43 14.05 11.05
C GLY A 25 8.55 13.53 9.92
N MET A 26 8.97 13.69 8.66
CA MET A 26 8.18 13.34 7.46
C MET A 26 8.73 12.12 6.71
N ALA A 27 9.63 11.34 7.32
CA ALA A 27 10.03 10.06 6.72
C ALA A 27 8.81 9.12 6.70
N GLY A 28 8.55 8.50 5.55
CA GLY A 28 7.39 7.61 5.40
C GLY A 28 6.17 8.21 4.68
N GLU A 29 6.28 9.42 4.12
CA GLU A 29 5.28 10.04 3.24
C GLU A 29 5.24 9.37 1.84
N PHE A 30 5.09 8.04 1.84
CA PHE A 30 5.17 7.17 0.65
C PHE A 30 4.06 7.42 -0.36
N GLY A 31 2.98 8.13 0.02
CA GLY A 31 1.87 8.44 -0.86
C GLY A 31 2.18 9.49 -1.92
N HIS A 32 3.25 10.27 -1.77
CA HIS A 32 3.48 11.49 -2.55
C HIS A 32 4.76 11.43 -3.40
N CYS A 33 4.73 12.11 -4.56
CA CYS A 33 5.82 12.19 -5.55
C CYS A 33 6.18 10.85 -6.24
N GLY A 34 7.25 10.87 -7.06
CA GLY A 34 7.91 9.67 -7.58
C GLY A 34 7.47 9.17 -8.96
N ASP A 35 6.57 9.89 -9.64
CA ASP A 35 6.15 9.61 -11.02
C ASP A 35 5.56 8.20 -11.28
N PHE A 36 4.74 7.71 -10.35
CA PHE A 36 4.26 6.33 -10.36
C PHE A 36 2.96 6.10 -11.15
N GLN A 37 2.15 7.14 -11.37
CA GLN A 37 0.86 7.03 -12.09
C GLN A 37 0.39 8.39 -12.60
N THR A 38 -0.36 8.44 -13.69
CA THR A 38 -0.87 9.70 -14.27
C THR A 38 -2.40 9.81 -14.30
N LYS A 39 -3.11 8.82 -13.78
CA LYS A 39 -4.58 8.71 -13.83
C LYS A 39 -5.27 9.78 -12.99
N TYR A 40 -4.80 10.02 -11.76
CA TYR A 40 -5.43 10.96 -10.84
C TYR A 40 -4.45 12.00 -10.31
N LYS A 41 -4.91 13.25 -10.22
CA LYS A 41 -4.13 14.36 -9.65
C LYS A 41 -4.16 14.30 -8.12
N CYS A 42 -3.03 14.59 -7.49
CA CYS A 42 -2.95 14.73 -6.05
C CYS A 42 -3.22 16.18 -5.63
N ILE A 43 -3.81 16.36 -4.44
CA ILE A 43 -4.07 17.68 -3.87
C ILE A 43 -2.82 18.33 -3.27
N CYS A 44 -1.74 17.58 -3.05
CA CYS A 44 -0.49 18.10 -2.49
C CYS A 44 0.29 19.01 -3.47
N GLY A 45 -0.18 19.16 -4.71
CA GLY A 45 0.43 19.97 -5.76
C GLY A 45 1.53 19.28 -6.57
N GLN A 46 1.97 18.09 -6.14
CA GLN A 46 2.97 17.29 -6.85
C GLN A 46 2.33 16.42 -7.94
N LYS A 47 3.16 15.98 -8.89
CA LYS A 47 2.73 15.13 -10.01
C LYS A 47 2.87 13.66 -9.64
N ALA A 48 1.95 12.86 -10.20
CA ALA A 48 2.05 11.42 -10.28
C ALA A 48 2.35 10.68 -8.96
N CYS A 49 1.71 11.18 -7.90
CA CYS A 49 1.72 10.57 -6.57
C CYS A 49 0.98 9.22 -6.56
N ILE A 50 1.35 8.32 -5.66
CA ILE A 50 0.70 7.01 -5.49
C ILE A 50 -0.71 7.14 -4.88
N GLU A 51 -0.84 7.98 -3.85
CA GLU A 51 -2.02 8.04 -3.00
C GLU A 51 -3.36 8.20 -3.73
N PRO A 52 -3.52 9.12 -4.70
CA PRO A 52 -4.81 9.35 -5.33
C PRO A 52 -5.39 8.12 -6.02
N LEU A 53 -4.55 7.16 -6.41
CA LEU A 53 -4.94 5.91 -7.05
C LEU A 53 -4.94 4.72 -6.07
N SER A 54 -3.92 4.59 -5.22
CA SER A 54 -3.72 3.39 -4.40
C SER A 54 -4.35 3.46 -3.00
N SER A 55 -4.88 4.61 -2.56
CA SER A 55 -5.62 4.70 -1.29
C SER A 55 -6.99 4.01 -1.37
N ALA A 56 -7.66 3.78 -0.25
CA ALA A 56 -9.02 3.25 -0.23
C ALA A 56 -10.00 4.13 -1.02
N VAL A 57 -9.80 5.46 -0.97
CA VAL A 57 -10.59 6.42 -1.76
C VAL A 57 -10.29 6.27 -3.25
N GLY A 58 -9.01 6.14 -3.62
CA GLY A 58 -8.58 5.92 -5.01
C GLY A 58 -9.10 4.61 -5.59
N ILE A 59 -9.04 3.52 -4.83
CA ILE A 59 -9.57 2.21 -5.20
C ILE A 59 -11.09 2.27 -5.39
N THR A 60 -11.82 2.88 -4.45
CA THR A 60 -13.29 3.06 -4.57
C THR A 60 -13.65 3.83 -5.84
N LYS A 61 -12.91 4.91 -6.13
CA LYS A 61 -13.12 5.68 -7.34
C LYS A 61 -12.87 4.84 -8.61
N LEU A 62 -11.78 4.07 -8.63
CA LEU A 62 -11.47 3.19 -9.76
C LEU A 62 -12.52 2.09 -9.93
N LEU A 63 -13.03 1.50 -8.85
CA LEU A 63 -14.14 0.53 -8.90
C LEU A 63 -15.36 1.14 -9.58
N LYS A 64 -15.77 2.35 -9.16
CA LYS A 64 -16.91 3.07 -9.74
C LYS A 64 -16.73 3.38 -11.23
N GLU A 65 -15.54 3.79 -11.64
CA GLU A 65 -15.21 4.02 -13.06
C GLU A 65 -15.30 2.75 -13.92
N ASN A 66 -15.18 1.56 -13.31
CA ASN A 66 -15.34 0.27 -13.97
C ASN A 66 -16.74 -0.33 -13.75
N GLY A 67 -17.73 0.46 -13.31
CA GLY A 67 -19.12 0.03 -13.19
C GLY A 67 -19.50 -0.62 -11.85
N PHE A 68 -18.58 -0.64 -10.87
CA PHE A 68 -18.84 -1.19 -9.54
C PHE A 68 -19.07 -0.06 -8.53
N ASP A 69 -20.33 0.28 -8.27
CA ASP A 69 -20.69 1.26 -7.22
C ASP A 69 -20.76 0.58 -5.84
N ILE A 70 -19.60 0.12 -5.38
CA ILE A 70 -19.42 -0.62 -4.12
C ILE A 70 -18.22 -0.07 -3.34
N THR A 71 -18.17 -0.38 -2.05
CA THR A 71 -17.05 -0.06 -1.17
C THR A 71 -15.86 -1.01 -1.37
N VAL A 72 -14.67 -0.59 -0.93
CA VAL A 72 -13.48 -1.48 -0.89
C VAL A 72 -13.74 -2.75 -0.07
N LYS A 73 -14.56 -2.67 0.98
CA LYS A 73 -14.91 -3.82 1.82
C LYS A 73 -15.74 -4.84 1.03
N GLU A 74 -16.77 -4.38 0.31
CA GLU A 74 -17.62 -5.24 -0.52
C GLU A 74 -16.82 -5.84 -1.68
N ALA A 75 -15.97 -5.04 -2.34
CA ALA A 75 -15.05 -5.55 -3.34
C ALA A 75 -14.08 -6.60 -2.76
N GLY A 76 -13.67 -6.44 -1.50
CA GLY A 76 -12.89 -7.44 -0.78
C GLY A 76 -13.60 -8.79 -0.61
N VAL A 77 -14.92 -8.80 -0.42
CA VAL A 77 -15.72 -10.04 -0.40
C VAL A 77 -15.67 -10.72 -1.77
N MET A 78 -15.93 -9.96 -2.84
CA MET A 78 -15.87 -10.48 -4.21
C MET A 78 -14.47 -10.99 -4.58
N LEU A 79 -13.42 -10.36 -4.06
CA LEU A 79 -12.05 -10.80 -4.26
C LEU A 79 -11.77 -12.15 -3.57
N ASN A 80 -12.30 -12.35 -2.36
CA ASN A 80 -12.24 -13.64 -1.66
C ASN A 80 -13.03 -14.74 -2.41
N GLU A 81 -14.10 -14.37 -3.11
CA GLU A 81 -14.86 -15.27 -3.99
C GLU A 81 -14.16 -15.54 -5.34
N GLY A 82 -13.01 -14.92 -5.59
CA GLY A 82 -12.20 -15.13 -6.79
C GLY A 82 -12.65 -14.33 -8.02
N ASN A 83 -13.39 -13.23 -7.82
CA ASN A 83 -13.82 -12.36 -8.93
C ASN A 83 -12.61 -11.72 -9.65
N LYS A 84 -12.39 -12.11 -10.91
CA LYS A 84 -11.23 -11.71 -11.71
C LYS A 84 -11.25 -10.26 -12.17
N GLU A 85 -12.44 -9.67 -12.32
CA GLU A 85 -12.55 -8.27 -12.70
C GLU A 85 -12.17 -7.36 -11.53
N ILE A 86 -12.64 -7.69 -10.32
CA ILE A 86 -12.22 -7.00 -9.10
C ILE A 86 -10.72 -7.18 -8.86
N GLU A 87 -10.17 -8.40 -9.03
CA GLU A 87 -8.74 -8.64 -8.93
C GLU A 87 -7.92 -7.74 -9.87
N LYS A 88 -8.36 -7.58 -11.13
CA LYS A 88 -7.70 -6.71 -12.11
C LYS A 88 -7.74 -5.23 -11.69
N ILE A 89 -8.87 -4.78 -11.13
CA ILE A 89 -9.02 -3.40 -10.63
C ILE A 89 -8.06 -3.16 -9.46
N PHE A 90 -8.00 -4.09 -8.49
CA PHE A 90 -7.05 -4.01 -7.37
C PHE A 90 -5.60 -4.02 -7.85
N ARG A 91 -5.24 -4.92 -8.76
CA ARG A 91 -3.89 -4.95 -9.35
C ARG A 91 -3.52 -3.62 -10.00
N THR A 92 -4.45 -3.02 -10.76
CA THR A 92 -4.25 -1.70 -11.38
C THR A 92 -4.06 -0.61 -10.34
N ALA A 93 -4.91 -0.58 -9.30
CA ALA A 93 -4.84 0.43 -8.26
C ALA A 93 -3.56 0.31 -7.40
N LEU A 94 -3.09 -0.92 -7.16
CA LEU A 94 -1.98 -1.19 -6.24
C LEU A 94 -0.61 -1.24 -6.93
N LYS A 95 -0.52 -1.40 -8.26
CA LYS A 95 0.76 -1.43 -8.98
C LYS A 95 1.69 -0.25 -8.63
N PRO A 96 1.23 1.03 -8.57
CA PRO A 96 2.09 2.14 -8.18
C PRO A 96 2.72 1.97 -6.79
N LEU A 97 1.91 1.55 -5.82
CA LEU A 97 2.36 1.30 -4.45
C LEU A 97 3.35 0.14 -4.38
N ALA A 98 3.08 -0.95 -5.10
CA ALA A 98 3.94 -2.13 -5.15
C ALA A 98 5.30 -1.84 -5.82
N VAL A 99 5.33 -1.03 -6.88
CA VAL A 99 6.58 -0.57 -7.51
C VAL A 99 7.41 0.23 -6.51
N HIS A 100 6.78 1.14 -5.76
CA HIS A 100 7.47 1.87 -4.71
C HIS A 100 7.99 0.94 -3.59
N MET A 101 7.19 -0.03 -3.15
CA MET A 101 7.63 -1.03 -2.17
C MET A 101 8.86 -1.80 -2.67
N ALA A 102 8.88 -2.25 -3.93
CA ALA A 102 10.05 -2.90 -4.52
C ALA A 102 11.29 -1.98 -4.52
N ILE A 103 11.14 -0.70 -4.88
CA ILE A 103 12.24 0.29 -4.79
C ILE A 103 12.77 0.39 -3.36
N MET A 104 11.88 0.38 -2.37
CA MET A 104 12.27 0.46 -0.97
C MET A 104 12.91 -0.84 -0.46
N GLU A 105 12.50 -2.01 -0.96
CA GLU A 105 13.19 -3.28 -0.71
C GLU A 105 14.61 -3.25 -1.26
N MET A 106 14.79 -2.78 -2.49
CA MET A 106 16.11 -2.63 -3.09
C MET A 106 16.98 -1.61 -2.34
N ALA A 107 16.37 -0.54 -1.80
CA ALA A 107 17.10 0.52 -1.11
C ALA A 107 17.47 0.17 0.34
N LEU A 108 16.58 -0.54 1.06
CA LEU A 108 16.70 -0.75 2.50
C LEU A 108 16.82 -2.21 2.93
N ASN A 109 16.48 -3.15 2.04
CA ASN A 109 16.43 -4.60 2.30
C ASN A 109 15.82 -4.95 3.68
N PRO A 110 14.56 -4.53 3.94
CA PRO A 110 13.96 -4.70 5.25
C PRO A 110 13.58 -6.17 5.50
N GLU A 111 13.64 -6.64 6.75
CA GLU A 111 13.18 -7.99 7.08
C GLU A 111 11.68 -8.20 6.78
N SER A 112 10.88 -7.15 6.87
CA SER A 112 9.44 -7.23 6.61
C SER A 112 8.85 -5.91 6.14
N ILE A 113 7.83 -6.01 5.29
CA ILE A 113 6.88 -4.95 4.98
C ILE A 113 5.54 -5.32 5.62
N ILE A 114 5.00 -4.43 6.45
CA ILE A 114 3.75 -4.62 7.17
C ILE A 114 2.70 -3.68 6.57
N ILE A 115 1.57 -4.23 6.16
CA ILE A 115 0.45 -3.50 5.55
C ILE A 115 -0.68 -3.36 6.57
N GLY A 116 -1.03 -2.13 6.91
CA GLY A 116 -2.12 -1.79 7.80
C GLY A 116 -3.15 -0.85 7.17
N GLY A 117 -4.07 -0.37 8.01
CA GLY A 117 -5.17 0.52 7.61
C GLY A 117 -6.38 -0.23 7.04
N GLY A 118 -7.44 0.50 6.68
CA GLY A 118 -8.77 -0.06 6.42
C GLY A 118 -8.80 -1.25 5.42
N PRO A 119 -8.23 -1.14 4.21
CA PRO A 119 -8.21 -2.22 3.23
C PRO A 119 -7.43 -3.47 3.69
N SER A 120 -6.51 -3.37 4.66
CA SER A 120 -5.80 -4.55 5.19
C SER A 120 -6.76 -5.61 5.78
N ALA A 121 -7.98 -5.22 6.16
CA ALA A 121 -9.03 -6.13 6.60
C ALA A 121 -9.53 -7.09 5.51
N ILE A 122 -9.20 -6.86 4.22
CA ILE A 122 -9.47 -7.82 3.14
C ILE A 122 -8.69 -9.13 3.34
N GLY A 123 -7.55 -9.07 4.01
CA GLY A 123 -6.76 -10.24 4.35
C GLY A 123 -5.84 -10.72 3.22
N GLU A 124 -5.66 -12.03 3.16
CA GLU A 124 -4.69 -12.70 2.30
C GLU A 124 -4.81 -12.38 0.81
N PRO A 125 -6.00 -12.23 0.20
CA PRO A 125 -6.08 -11.85 -1.21
C PRO A 125 -5.42 -10.51 -1.52
N LEU A 126 -5.58 -9.51 -0.64
CA LEU A 126 -4.93 -8.21 -0.80
C LEU A 126 -3.41 -8.33 -0.62
N ARG A 127 -2.99 -9.02 0.45
CA ARG A 127 -1.56 -9.25 0.74
C ARG A 127 -0.87 -9.92 -0.43
N LYS A 128 -1.48 -10.97 -1.00
CA LYS A 128 -0.96 -11.71 -2.15
C LYS A 128 -0.89 -10.88 -3.41
N ILE A 129 -1.91 -10.07 -3.71
CA ILE A 129 -1.84 -9.14 -4.87
C ILE A 129 -0.65 -8.20 -4.72
N ILE A 130 -0.43 -7.63 -3.54
CA ILE A 130 0.69 -6.73 -3.30
C ILE A 130 2.02 -7.48 -3.45
N GLU A 131 2.15 -8.65 -2.83
CA GLU A 131 3.34 -9.51 -2.92
C GLU A 131 3.68 -9.89 -4.37
N ASP A 132 2.69 -10.37 -5.14
CA ASP A 132 2.87 -10.68 -6.56
C ASP A 132 3.40 -9.45 -7.33
N LEU A 133 2.78 -8.28 -7.12
CA LEU A 133 3.17 -7.05 -7.82
C LEU A 133 4.53 -6.52 -7.37
N VAL A 134 4.93 -6.72 -6.11
CA VAL A 134 6.27 -6.35 -5.62
C VAL A 134 7.31 -7.25 -6.28
N ASN A 135 7.09 -8.57 -6.26
CA ASN A 135 8.01 -9.55 -6.85
C ASN A 135 8.19 -9.33 -8.36
N GLU A 136 7.14 -8.93 -9.09
CA GLU A 136 7.23 -8.54 -10.50
C GLU A 136 8.16 -7.34 -10.78
N ASN A 137 8.50 -6.54 -9.77
CA ASN A 137 9.31 -5.32 -9.91
C ASN A 137 10.56 -5.31 -9.02
N CYS A 138 10.88 -6.41 -8.35
CA CYS A 138 12.02 -6.53 -7.45
C CYS A 138 12.95 -7.64 -7.93
N LEU A 139 14.22 -7.59 -7.54
CA LEU A 139 15.13 -8.70 -7.81
C LEU A 139 14.75 -9.88 -6.89
N ASP A 140 14.58 -11.07 -7.45
CA ASP A 140 14.16 -12.27 -6.70
C ASP A 140 14.96 -12.46 -5.40
N PHE A 141 16.29 -12.31 -5.45
CA PHE A 141 17.17 -12.45 -4.29
C PHE A 141 16.84 -11.46 -3.14
N ILE A 142 16.36 -10.26 -3.45
CA ILE A 142 15.96 -9.25 -2.45
C ILE A 142 14.53 -9.51 -1.99
N ALA A 143 13.62 -9.80 -2.91
CA ALA A 143 12.23 -10.11 -2.60
C ALA A 143 12.10 -11.31 -1.67
N GLU A 144 12.88 -12.38 -1.88
CA GLU A 144 12.90 -13.57 -1.03
C GLU A 144 13.34 -13.29 0.41
N ALA A 145 14.12 -12.22 0.65
CA ALA A 145 14.58 -11.82 1.97
C ALA A 145 13.52 -11.02 2.76
N THR A 146 12.54 -10.41 2.07
CA THR A 146 11.55 -9.52 2.67
C THR A 146 10.21 -10.23 2.84
N LYS A 147 9.66 -10.23 4.07
CA LYS A 147 8.32 -10.81 4.32
C LYS A 147 7.23 -9.75 4.24
N ILE A 148 6.27 -9.91 3.34
CA ILE A 148 5.09 -9.05 3.27
C ILE A 148 3.97 -9.62 4.16
N LYS A 149 3.56 -8.84 5.18
CA LYS A 149 2.61 -9.24 6.23
C LYS A 149 1.48 -8.21 6.40
N LEU A 150 0.38 -8.63 7.00
CA LEU A 150 -0.69 -7.74 7.45
C LEU A 150 -0.46 -7.32 8.91
N ALA A 151 -0.89 -6.11 9.26
CA ALA A 151 -0.80 -5.62 10.63
C ALA A 151 -1.78 -6.35 11.56
N GLU A 152 -1.27 -6.93 12.66
CA GLU A 152 -2.10 -7.62 13.65
C GLU A 152 -3.01 -6.66 14.43
N THR A 153 -2.54 -5.42 14.64
CA THR A 153 -3.26 -4.35 15.34
C THR A 153 -4.38 -3.72 14.50
N LYS A 154 -4.55 -4.15 13.24
CA LYS A 154 -5.61 -3.69 12.33
C LYS A 154 -5.70 -2.15 12.31
N ASN A 155 -6.85 -1.60 12.72
CA ASN A 155 -7.13 -0.16 12.71
C ASN A 155 -6.56 0.59 13.92
N ASP A 156 -6.10 -0.13 14.96
CA ASP A 156 -5.62 0.48 16.20
C ASP A 156 -4.12 0.80 16.15
N ALA A 157 -3.43 0.45 15.04
CA ALA A 157 -1.99 0.64 14.87
C ALA A 157 -1.53 2.08 15.16
N GLY A 158 -2.31 3.09 14.71
CA GLY A 158 -2.01 4.50 14.95
C GLY A 158 -2.19 4.91 16.42
N ILE A 159 -3.14 4.29 17.13
CA ILE A 159 -3.38 4.57 18.55
C ILE A 159 -2.23 4.01 19.38
N TYR A 160 -1.83 2.77 19.13
CA TYR A 160 -0.66 2.18 19.79
C TYR A 160 0.62 2.97 19.49
N GLY A 161 0.83 3.38 18.23
CA GLY A 161 2.01 4.15 17.84
C GLY A 161 2.10 5.52 18.51
N ALA A 162 0.97 6.19 18.78
CA ALA A 162 0.96 7.51 19.43
C ALA A 162 1.20 7.46 20.94
N ALA A 163 1.11 6.28 21.57
CA ALA A 163 1.33 6.10 23.00
C ALA A 163 2.80 5.86 23.38
N PHE A 164 3.68 5.69 22.40
CA PHE A 164 5.13 5.51 22.54
C PHE A 164 5.88 6.70 21.96
#